data_AF-A0AAU3H472-F1
#
_entry.id   AF-A0AAU3H472-F1
#
_cell.length_a   1.000
_cell.length_b   1.000
_cell.length_c   1.000
_cell.angle_alpha   90.00
_cell.angle_beta   90.00
_cell.angle_gamma   90.00
#
_symmetry.space_group_name_H-M   'P 1'
#
loop_
_entity.id
_entity.type
_entity.pdbx_description
1 polymer ?
#
loop_
_entity_poly.entity_id
_entity_poly.type
_entity_poly.pdbx_seq_one_letter_code
_entity_poly.pdbx_strand_id
1 'polypeptide(L)'
;MSTAVSHSALVDPVDPIDPAEEWDAWRAERHRSLTSPTGNLALVETRWAPPGEVPDAVDAHADLPDTVTVTTLRRTERVTGETEYGLRFWDADAPAIRHFDRVDAFPHDPAWVLEATYTPVPGARSVAFEHIRDNGGSRDLVVPGDITLTVDGRDYTLSAFDDDGTLLLVFGDPTNGGTTYGAGRFLFVRRTDDENRVVLDFNRAFVPPCGFSDQYNCPMPPRQNRFHLPVEAGEKLPLFRDGFDAQH
;
A
#
# COMPACT_ATOMS: atom_id res chain seq x y z
N MET A 1 -21.37 14.96 14.79
CA MET A 1 -20.73 16.28 14.92
C MET A 1 -19.26 16.04 14.67
N SER A 2 -18.78 16.35 13.47
CA SER A 2 -17.36 16.19 13.12
C SER A 2 -16.59 17.30 13.83
N THR A 3 -15.73 16.93 14.76
CA THR A 3 -14.73 17.83 15.35
C THR A 3 -13.71 18.12 14.27
N ALA A 4 -13.76 19.33 13.71
CA ALA A 4 -12.77 19.80 12.76
C ALA A 4 -11.40 19.83 13.45
N VAL A 5 -10.54 18.93 13.02
CA VAL A 5 -9.17 18.81 13.47
C VAL A 5 -8.35 19.85 12.69
N SER A 6 -7.55 20.65 13.39
CA SER A 6 -6.97 21.88 12.83
C SER A 6 -5.51 21.69 12.40
N HIS A 7 -5.28 21.62 11.10
CA HIS A 7 -3.95 21.60 10.48
C HIS A 7 -3.91 22.51 9.27
N SER A 8 -2.72 23.00 8.93
CA SER A 8 -2.50 23.81 7.73
C SER A 8 -2.56 22.93 6.48
N ALA A 9 -3.68 22.98 5.76
CA ALA A 9 -3.85 22.39 4.43
C ALA A 9 -3.32 23.34 3.34
N LEU A 10 -2.84 22.78 2.22
CA LEU A 10 -2.47 23.57 1.05
C LEU A 10 -3.72 24.12 0.34
N VAL A 11 -3.61 25.38 -0.11
CA VAL A 11 -4.50 25.99 -1.11
C VAL A 11 -3.61 26.35 -2.29
N ASP A 12 -3.39 25.42 -3.21
CA ASP A 12 -2.60 25.69 -4.42
C ASP A 12 -3.45 26.38 -5.50
N PRO A 13 -2.93 27.43 -6.16
CA PRO A 13 -3.40 27.83 -7.47
C PRO A 13 -2.53 27.21 -8.58
N VAL A 14 -3.20 26.68 -9.62
CA VAL A 14 -2.73 26.33 -11.00
C VAL A 14 -2.55 24.82 -11.33
N ASP A 15 -3.64 24.18 -11.80
CA ASP A 15 -3.83 23.52 -13.12
C ASP A 15 -5.38 23.37 -13.34
N PRO A 16 -5.95 23.26 -14.56
CA PRO A 16 -7.38 23.47 -14.80
C PRO A 16 -8.27 22.24 -14.54
N ILE A 17 -7.73 21.17 -13.96
CA ILE A 17 -8.48 19.95 -13.65
C ILE A 17 -8.97 20.05 -12.20
N ASP A 18 -10.26 19.83 -11.99
CA ASP A 18 -10.87 19.82 -10.67
C ASP A 18 -10.21 18.71 -9.81
N PRO A 19 -9.71 19.00 -8.59
CA PRO A 19 -9.19 17.97 -7.68
C PRO A 19 -10.14 16.77 -7.49
N ALA A 20 -11.45 16.99 -7.60
CA ALA A 20 -12.43 15.90 -7.60
C ALA A 20 -12.33 15.00 -8.84
N GLU A 21 -12.10 15.57 -10.03
CA GLU A 21 -11.90 14.81 -11.27
C GLU A 21 -10.60 14.00 -11.24
N GLU A 22 -9.51 14.57 -10.71
CA GLU A 22 -8.26 13.81 -10.51
C GLU A 22 -8.44 12.65 -9.54
N TRP A 23 -9.18 12.88 -8.45
CA TRP A 23 -9.46 11.86 -7.46
C TRP A 23 -10.31 10.73 -8.04
N ASP A 24 -11.35 11.06 -8.81
CA ASP A 24 -12.17 10.06 -9.50
C ASP A 24 -11.36 9.28 -10.55
N ALA A 25 -10.48 9.95 -11.30
CA ALA A 25 -9.57 9.30 -12.24
C ALA A 25 -8.60 8.34 -11.54
N TRP A 26 -8.04 8.75 -10.40
CA TRP A 26 -7.18 7.90 -9.57
C TRP A 26 -7.94 6.66 -9.08
N ARG A 27 -9.19 6.81 -8.60
CA ARG A 27 -10.02 5.67 -8.18
C ARG A 27 -10.35 4.72 -9.32
N ALA A 28 -10.60 5.25 -10.52
CA ALA A 28 -10.86 4.44 -11.71
C ALA A 28 -9.61 3.66 -12.17
N GLU A 29 -8.43 4.28 -12.17
CA GLU A 29 -7.16 3.58 -12.41
C GLU A 29 -6.91 2.51 -11.34
N ARG A 30 -7.16 2.84 -10.08
CA ARG A 30 -6.99 1.92 -8.97
C ARG A 30 -7.87 0.67 -9.13
N HIS A 31 -9.13 0.83 -9.52
CA HIS A 31 -10.03 -0.28 -9.84
C HIS A 31 -9.52 -1.14 -11.00
N ARG A 32 -9.06 -0.52 -12.10
CA ARG A 32 -8.47 -1.22 -13.24
C ARG A 32 -7.21 -2.00 -12.86
N SER A 33 -6.34 -1.41 -12.05
CA SER A 33 -5.12 -2.06 -11.57
C SER A 33 -5.44 -3.30 -10.72
N LEU A 34 -6.39 -3.18 -9.78
CA LEU A 34 -6.82 -4.27 -8.90
C LEU A 34 -7.36 -5.48 -9.66
N THR A 35 -8.13 -5.22 -10.73
CA THR A 35 -8.85 -6.23 -11.52
C THR A 35 -8.12 -6.66 -12.79
N SER A 36 -6.90 -6.16 -13.01
CA SER A 36 -6.09 -6.57 -14.16
C SER A 36 -5.67 -8.05 -14.06
N PRO A 37 -5.27 -8.70 -15.17
CA PRO A 37 -4.87 -10.12 -15.16
C PRO A 37 -3.73 -10.46 -14.19
N THR A 38 -2.91 -9.48 -13.81
CA THR A 38 -1.86 -9.59 -12.79
C THR A 38 -2.06 -8.58 -11.66
N GLY A 39 -3.32 -8.19 -11.42
CA GLY A 39 -3.72 -7.31 -10.33
C GLY A 39 -3.77 -8.05 -8.99
N ASN A 40 -3.90 -7.32 -7.89
CA ASN A 40 -3.86 -7.92 -6.56
C ASN A 40 -4.97 -8.97 -6.34
N LEU A 41 -6.16 -8.77 -6.93
CA LEU A 41 -7.27 -9.72 -6.84
C LEU A 41 -7.05 -10.99 -7.69
N ALA A 42 -6.15 -10.93 -8.67
CA ALA A 42 -5.81 -12.08 -9.51
C ALA A 42 -4.85 -13.03 -8.79
N LEU A 43 -4.08 -12.56 -7.80
CA LEU A 43 -3.05 -13.38 -7.16
C LEU A 43 -3.67 -14.48 -6.29
N VAL A 44 -3.71 -15.71 -6.80
CA VAL A 44 -4.34 -16.86 -6.13
C VAL A 44 -3.34 -17.74 -5.39
N GLU A 45 -2.08 -17.80 -5.83
CA GLU A 45 -1.04 -18.63 -5.20
C GLU A 45 0.34 -17.98 -5.30
N THR A 46 1.14 -18.09 -4.23
CA THR A 46 2.59 -17.94 -4.25
C THR A 46 3.24 -19.24 -3.78
N ARG A 47 4.08 -19.82 -4.64
CA ARG A 47 4.80 -21.08 -4.38
C ARG A 47 6.31 -20.83 -4.37
N TRP A 48 6.97 -21.10 -3.25
CA TRP A 48 8.42 -21.03 -3.15
C TRP A 48 9.05 -22.35 -3.60
N ALA A 49 10.11 -22.27 -4.39
CA ALA A 49 10.89 -23.43 -4.81
C ALA A 49 11.77 -23.94 -3.66
N PRO A 50 12.22 -25.20 -3.70
CA PRO A 50 13.24 -25.69 -2.79
C PRO A 50 14.53 -24.83 -2.84
N PRO A 51 15.30 -24.74 -1.75
CA PRO A 51 16.54 -23.98 -1.72
C PRO A 51 17.50 -24.39 -2.85
N GLY A 52 18.01 -23.39 -3.58
CA GLY A 52 18.94 -23.59 -4.71
C GLY A 52 18.28 -23.92 -6.05
N GLU A 53 16.96 -24.09 -6.11
CA GLU A 53 16.23 -24.32 -7.34
C GLU A 53 15.67 -23.01 -7.92
N VAL A 54 15.69 -22.90 -9.25
CA VAL A 54 15.04 -21.81 -9.99
C VAL A 54 13.87 -22.42 -10.76
N PRO A 55 12.60 -22.13 -10.38
CA PRO A 55 11.45 -22.69 -11.05
C PRO A 55 11.25 -22.05 -12.42
N ASP A 56 10.75 -22.83 -13.38
CA ASP A 56 10.40 -22.35 -14.72
C ASP A 56 8.90 -22.00 -14.79
N ALA A 57 8.60 -20.76 -15.15
CA ALA A 57 7.23 -20.26 -15.22
C ALA A 57 6.44 -20.80 -16.42
N VAL A 58 7.13 -21.13 -17.54
CA VAL A 58 6.51 -21.69 -18.74
C VAL A 58 6.09 -23.13 -18.47
N ASP A 59 6.99 -23.93 -17.89
CA ASP A 59 6.68 -25.30 -17.50
C ASP A 59 5.55 -25.34 -16.45
N ALA A 60 5.57 -24.43 -15.49
CA ALA A 60 4.52 -24.34 -14.47
C ALA A 60 3.15 -23.90 -15.02
N HIS A 61 3.12 -23.18 -16.14
CA HIS A 61 1.88 -22.79 -16.83
C HIS A 61 1.31 -23.91 -17.71
N ALA A 62 2.11 -24.89 -18.15
CA ALA A 62 1.75 -25.81 -19.23
C ALA A 62 0.39 -26.53 -19.05
N ASP A 63 0.00 -26.82 -17.82
CA ASP A 63 -1.25 -27.52 -17.47
C ASP A 63 -2.34 -26.61 -16.86
N LEU A 64 -2.16 -25.28 -16.93
CA LEU A 64 -3.09 -24.30 -16.36
C LEU A 64 -4.00 -23.69 -17.43
N PRO A 65 -5.20 -23.21 -17.05
CA PRO A 65 -6.07 -22.47 -17.97
C PRO A 65 -5.40 -21.21 -18.51
N ASP A 66 -5.81 -20.77 -19.71
CA ASP A 66 -5.33 -19.54 -20.35
C ASP A 66 -5.62 -18.26 -19.54
N THR A 67 -6.51 -18.34 -18.54
CA THR A 67 -6.80 -17.23 -17.62
C THR A 67 -5.70 -17.02 -16.58
N VAL A 68 -4.80 -17.99 -16.41
CA VAL A 68 -3.75 -17.95 -15.40
C VAL A 68 -2.45 -17.44 -16.01
N THR A 69 -1.91 -16.35 -15.48
CA THR A 69 -0.53 -15.92 -15.76
C THR A 69 0.40 -16.43 -14.66
N VAL A 70 1.59 -16.90 -15.02
CA VAL A 70 2.63 -17.32 -14.07
C VAL A 70 3.83 -16.38 -14.16
N THR A 71 4.26 -15.83 -13.02
CA THR A 71 5.45 -14.95 -12.96
C THR A 71 6.42 -15.45 -11.92
N THR A 72 7.72 -15.24 -12.13
CA THR A 72 8.75 -15.54 -11.12
C THR A 72 8.86 -14.40 -10.10
N LEU A 73 9.28 -14.76 -8.88
CA LEU A 73 9.73 -13.80 -7.87
C LEU A 73 10.96 -14.35 -7.15
N ARG A 74 11.71 -13.45 -6.51
CA ARG A 74 12.84 -13.81 -5.65
C ARG A 74 12.78 -13.05 -4.34
N ARG A 75 13.34 -13.64 -3.29
CA ARG A 75 13.60 -12.96 -2.02
C ARG A 75 14.94 -13.41 -1.45
N THR A 76 15.44 -12.66 -0.48
CA THR A 76 16.59 -13.07 0.33
C THR A 76 16.07 -13.75 1.60
N GLU A 77 16.50 -14.98 1.87
CA GLU A 77 16.21 -15.69 3.12
C GLU A 77 16.93 -14.98 4.27
N ARG A 78 16.27 -14.85 5.44
CA ARG A 78 16.75 -13.96 6.50
C ARG A 78 17.90 -14.51 7.32
N VAL A 79 17.97 -15.83 7.47
CA VAL A 79 18.94 -16.50 8.33
C VAL A 79 20.21 -16.81 7.55
N THR A 80 20.10 -17.39 6.36
CA THR A 80 21.21 -17.82 5.51
C THR A 80 21.68 -16.70 4.57
N GLY A 81 20.83 -15.73 4.25
CA GLY A 81 21.10 -14.70 3.24
C GLY A 81 21.04 -15.22 1.80
N GLU A 82 20.63 -16.47 1.61
CA GLU A 82 20.53 -17.09 0.28
C GLU A 82 19.35 -16.52 -0.51
N THR A 83 19.46 -16.53 -1.83
CA THR A 83 18.33 -16.15 -2.69
C THR A 83 17.38 -17.33 -2.82
N GLU A 84 16.13 -17.12 -2.46
CA GLU A 84 15.03 -18.04 -2.73
C GLU A 84 14.24 -17.56 -3.95
N TYR A 85 13.84 -18.51 -4.80
CA TYR A 85 13.00 -18.26 -5.97
C TYR A 85 11.62 -18.85 -5.76
N GLY A 86 10.63 -18.30 -6.45
CA GLY A 86 9.28 -18.84 -6.45
C GLY A 86 8.51 -18.46 -7.69
N LEU A 87 7.25 -18.87 -7.69
CA LEU A 87 6.26 -18.54 -8.70
C LEU A 87 5.05 -17.87 -8.04
N ARG A 88 4.46 -16.92 -8.75
CA ARG A 88 3.14 -16.37 -8.50
C ARG A 88 2.20 -16.77 -9.61
N PHE A 89 1.01 -17.21 -9.22
CA PHE A 89 -0.06 -17.61 -10.12
C PHE A 89 -1.18 -16.57 -10.02
N TRP A 90 -1.48 -15.93 -11.15
CA TRP A 90 -2.45 -14.86 -11.27
C TRP A 90 -3.61 -15.32 -12.14
N ASP A 91 -4.78 -15.57 -11.58
CA ASP A 91 -5.96 -16.00 -12.34
C ASP A 91 -6.88 -14.80 -12.60
N ALA A 92 -6.95 -14.38 -13.87
CA ALA A 92 -7.83 -13.29 -14.31
C ALA A 92 -9.33 -13.62 -14.13
N ASP A 93 -9.65 -14.89 -13.90
CA ASP A 93 -11.00 -15.41 -13.72
C ASP A 93 -11.28 -15.81 -12.25
N ALA A 94 -10.40 -15.41 -11.33
CA ALA A 94 -10.52 -15.70 -9.91
C ALA A 94 -11.87 -15.22 -9.34
N PRO A 95 -12.50 -15.97 -8.40
CA PRO A 95 -13.74 -15.54 -7.74
C PRO A 95 -13.65 -14.13 -7.12
N ALA A 96 -12.47 -13.78 -6.56
CA ALA A 96 -12.23 -12.47 -6.00
C ALA A 96 -12.42 -11.34 -7.03
N ILE A 97 -11.97 -11.52 -8.28
CA ILE A 97 -12.20 -10.55 -9.37
C ILE A 97 -13.68 -10.52 -9.74
N ARG A 98 -14.29 -11.69 -9.96
CA ARG A 98 -15.68 -11.81 -10.43
C ARG A 98 -16.69 -11.18 -9.49
N HIS A 99 -16.45 -11.27 -8.18
CA HIS A 99 -17.33 -10.72 -7.16
C HIS A 99 -16.91 -9.31 -6.69
N PHE A 100 -15.77 -8.78 -7.13
CA PHE A 100 -15.32 -7.46 -6.73
C PHE A 100 -16.28 -6.37 -7.24
N ASP A 101 -16.77 -5.54 -6.32
CA ASP A 101 -17.58 -4.38 -6.66
C ASP A 101 -16.70 -3.15 -6.86
N ARG A 102 -16.07 -2.71 -5.76
CA ARG A 102 -15.21 -1.52 -5.66
C ARG A 102 -14.43 -1.53 -4.36
N VAL A 103 -13.50 -0.59 -4.21
CA VAL A 103 -13.03 -0.17 -2.88
C VAL A 103 -13.90 1.01 -2.43
N ASP A 104 -14.50 0.90 -1.25
CA ASP A 104 -15.17 2.03 -0.63
C ASP A 104 -14.14 3.10 -0.24
N ALA A 105 -14.53 4.38 -0.22
CA ALA A 105 -13.61 5.47 0.06
C ALA A 105 -14.33 6.61 0.79
N PHE A 106 -13.58 7.37 1.58
CA PHE A 106 -14.06 8.66 2.09
C PHE A 106 -14.20 9.66 0.93
N PRO A 107 -15.10 10.64 1.02
CA PRO A 107 -15.11 11.77 0.08
C PRO A 107 -13.74 12.46 0.07
N HIS A 108 -13.36 13.03 -1.08
CA HIS A 108 -12.17 13.86 -1.16
C HIS A 108 -12.26 15.02 -0.15
N ASP A 109 -11.20 15.20 0.63
CA ASP A 109 -11.08 16.27 1.61
C ASP A 109 -9.73 16.98 1.45
N PRO A 110 -9.71 18.26 1.04
CA PRO A 110 -8.47 19.01 0.89
C PRO A 110 -7.73 19.21 2.22
N ALA A 111 -8.39 19.09 3.37
CA ALA A 111 -7.74 19.17 4.68
C ALA A 111 -6.73 18.03 4.92
N TRP A 112 -6.86 16.95 4.15
CA TRP A 112 -5.99 15.76 4.19
C TRP A 112 -4.89 15.76 3.13
N VAL A 113 -4.69 16.89 2.44
CA VAL A 113 -3.52 17.15 1.59
C VAL A 113 -2.52 17.95 2.42
N LEU A 114 -1.56 17.24 3.02
CA LEU A 114 -0.63 17.80 3.98
C LEU A 114 0.76 17.99 3.38
N GLU A 115 1.36 19.14 3.64
CA GLU A 115 2.77 19.37 3.38
C GLU A 115 3.62 18.92 4.56
N ALA A 116 4.77 18.33 4.27
CA ALA A 116 5.74 17.93 5.26
C ALA A 116 7.17 18.30 4.81
N THR A 117 8.02 18.53 5.79
CA THR A 117 9.46 18.70 5.58
C THR A 117 10.08 17.32 5.37
N TYR A 118 10.87 17.17 4.32
CA TYR A 118 11.67 15.98 4.06
C TYR A 118 13.13 16.26 4.37
N THR A 119 13.71 15.47 5.27
CA THR A 119 15.14 15.52 5.59
C THR A 119 15.81 14.24 5.11
N PRO A 120 16.62 14.26 4.05
CA PRO A 120 17.40 13.10 3.63
C PRO A 120 18.29 12.62 4.77
N VAL A 121 18.34 11.31 5.00
CA VAL A 121 19.24 10.70 6.00
C VAL A 121 20.36 9.98 5.24
N PRO A 122 21.62 10.42 5.35
CA PRO A 122 22.73 9.78 4.67
C PRO A 122 22.94 8.33 5.14
N GLY A 123 23.18 7.43 4.18
CA GLY A 123 23.55 6.03 4.45
C GLY A 123 22.38 5.05 4.46
N ALA A 124 22.68 3.77 4.64
CA ALA A 124 21.71 2.68 4.68
C ALA A 124 20.96 2.63 6.02
N ARG A 125 20.35 3.75 6.45
CA ARG A 125 19.48 3.71 7.63
C ARG A 125 18.30 2.82 7.31
N SER A 126 18.16 1.74 8.06
CA SER A 126 17.01 0.87 7.97
C SER A 126 16.11 1.03 9.20
N VAL A 127 14.81 0.88 8.98
CA VAL A 127 13.81 0.82 10.05
C VAL A 127 13.16 -0.55 9.99
N ALA A 128 12.94 -1.14 11.17
CA ALA A 128 12.25 -2.41 11.30
C ALA A 128 10.75 -2.23 11.05
N PHE A 129 10.24 -2.87 10.00
CA PHE A 129 8.81 -3.01 9.73
C PHE A 129 8.39 -4.44 10.06
N GLU A 130 7.49 -4.60 11.04
CA GLU A 130 6.78 -5.87 11.26
C GLU A 130 6.00 -6.23 9.99
N HIS A 131 5.83 -7.52 9.68
CA HIS A 131 4.97 -7.93 8.56
C HIS A 131 3.90 -8.92 9.02
N ILE A 132 2.73 -8.88 8.36
CA ILE A 132 1.51 -9.58 8.79
C ILE A 132 1.73 -11.09 8.99
N ARG A 133 2.54 -11.73 8.14
CA ARG A 133 2.75 -13.20 8.17
C ARG A 133 4.05 -13.63 8.83
N ASP A 134 4.73 -12.71 9.51
CA ASP A 134 6.01 -13.00 10.17
C ASP A 134 5.85 -13.31 11.67
N ASN A 135 4.62 -13.43 12.19
CA ASN A 135 4.33 -13.71 13.59
C ASN A 135 5.07 -12.78 14.57
N GLY A 136 5.04 -11.47 14.28
CA GLY A 136 5.77 -10.43 15.03
C GLY A 136 7.21 -10.22 14.58
N GLY A 137 7.70 -10.97 13.59
CA GLY A 137 8.99 -10.71 12.96
C GLY A 137 8.99 -9.44 12.12
N SER A 138 10.12 -8.74 12.12
CA SER A 138 10.35 -7.54 11.33
C SER A 138 11.34 -7.76 10.19
N ARG A 139 11.29 -6.86 9.21
CA ARG A 139 12.32 -6.70 8.17
C ARG A 139 12.85 -5.28 8.21
N ASP A 140 14.17 -5.17 8.13
CA ASP A 140 14.83 -3.88 8.04
C ASP A 140 14.69 -3.36 6.61
N LEU A 141 13.90 -2.30 6.45
CA LEU A 141 13.71 -1.61 5.17
C LEU A 141 14.47 -0.30 5.17
N VAL A 142 15.13 0.02 4.06
CA VAL A 142 15.88 1.27 3.90
C VAL A 142 14.91 2.44 3.91
N VAL A 143 15.16 3.41 4.79
CA VAL A 143 14.38 4.64 4.94
C VAL A 143 15.30 5.82 4.60
N PRO A 144 15.19 6.37 3.38
CA PRO A 144 16.14 7.35 2.84
C PRO A 144 16.00 8.76 3.44
N GLY A 145 14.96 9.02 4.23
CA GLY A 145 14.77 10.32 4.89
C GLY A 145 13.68 10.30 5.94
N ASP A 146 13.66 11.35 6.76
CA ASP A 146 12.61 11.64 7.73
C ASP A 146 11.59 12.60 7.13
N ILE A 147 10.31 12.32 7.34
CA ILE A 147 9.20 13.20 6.95
C ILE A 147 8.61 13.80 8.23
N THR A 148 8.76 15.12 8.42
CA THR A 148 8.28 15.80 9.62
C THR A 148 7.14 16.76 9.33
N LEU A 149 6.14 16.73 10.20
CA LEU A 149 4.93 17.56 10.12
C LEU A 149 4.25 17.66 11.48
N THR A 150 3.43 18.69 11.64
CA THR A 150 2.58 18.85 12.83
C THR A 150 1.14 18.57 12.45
N VAL A 151 0.51 17.69 13.22
CA VAL A 151 -0.83 17.19 12.99
C VAL A 151 -1.62 17.27 14.31
N ASP A 152 -2.65 18.11 14.36
CA ASP A 152 -3.50 18.40 15.53
C ASP A 152 -2.67 18.88 16.72
N GLY A 153 -1.72 19.78 16.44
CA GLY A 153 -0.75 20.26 17.43
C GLY A 153 0.25 19.20 17.92
N ARG A 154 0.27 18.01 17.33
CA ARG A 154 1.25 16.95 17.63
C ARG A 154 2.27 16.80 16.51
N ASP A 155 3.54 16.82 16.88
CA ASP A 155 4.62 16.60 15.93
C ASP A 155 4.79 15.12 15.60
N TYR A 156 5.04 14.84 14.32
CA TYR A 156 5.30 13.53 13.77
C TYR A 156 6.64 13.52 13.03
N THR A 157 7.37 12.42 13.18
CA THR A 157 8.51 12.05 12.33
C THR A 157 8.20 10.71 11.71
N LEU A 158 7.69 10.73 10.49
CA LEU A 158 7.25 9.55 9.75
C LEU A 158 8.42 8.92 8.99
N SER A 159 8.36 7.61 8.80
CA SER A 159 9.30 6.83 8.01
C SER A 159 8.60 6.21 6.80
N ALA A 160 9.05 6.56 5.59
CA ALA A 160 8.65 5.90 4.35
C ALA A 160 9.85 5.13 3.78
N PHE A 161 9.64 3.91 3.32
CA PHE A 161 10.70 3.13 2.67
C PHE A 161 10.69 3.37 1.16
N ASP A 162 11.82 3.12 0.52
CA ASP A 162 11.92 3.17 -0.94
C ASP A 162 11.30 1.90 -1.56
N ASP A 163 10.34 2.10 -2.45
CA ASP A 163 9.66 1.08 -3.24
C ASP A 163 9.91 1.43 -4.72
N ASP A 164 10.96 0.83 -5.29
CA ASP A 164 11.42 1.05 -6.66
C ASP A 164 11.54 2.54 -7.06
N GLY A 165 12.17 3.34 -6.19
CA GLY A 165 12.41 4.77 -6.41
C GLY A 165 11.24 5.68 -6.02
N THR A 166 10.14 5.12 -5.51
CA THR A 166 9.03 5.89 -4.93
C THR A 166 8.96 5.66 -3.43
N LEU A 167 8.76 6.73 -2.66
CA LEU A 167 8.60 6.60 -1.21
C LEU A 167 7.21 6.07 -0.86
N LEU A 168 7.17 4.96 -0.13
CA LEU A 168 5.94 4.35 0.36
C LEU A 168 5.82 4.50 1.87
N LEU A 169 4.83 5.29 2.29
CA LEU A 169 4.45 5.44 3.69
C LEU A 169 3.43 4.35 4.05
N VAL A 170 3.76 3.56 5.07
CA VAL A 170 2.80 2.64 5.70
C VAL A 170 2.36 3.25 7.01
N PHE A 171 1.07 3.57 7.13
CA PHE A 171 0.54 4.27 8.28
C PHE A 171 -0.68 3.56 8.87
N GLY A 172 -0.93 3.84 10.14
CA GLY A 172 -2.13 3.40 10.83
C GLY A 172 -2.77 4.54 11.58
N ASP A 173 -4.04 4.38 11.90
CA ASP A 173 -4.85 5.38 12.59
C ASP A 173 -6.09 4.70 13.24
N PRO A 174 -6.84 5.39 14.11
CA PRO A 174 -7.98 4.82 14.81
C PRO A 174 -9.13 4.29 13.92
N THR A 175 -9.14 4.57 12.61
CA THR A 175 -10.12 3.97 11.69
C THR A 175 -9.84 2.50 11.36
N ASN A 176 -8.60 2.03 11.54
CA ASN A 176 -8.21 0.67 11.15
C ASN A 176 -8.97 -0.39 11.96
N GLY A 177 -9.49 -1.39 11.25
CA GLY A 177 -10.26 -2.51 11.84
C GLY A 177 -11.72 -2.15 12.14
N GLY A 178 -12.09 -0.88 11.96
CA GLY A 178 -13.48 -0.42 11.98
C GLY A 178 -13.91 -0.02 10.57
N THR A 179 -13.60 1.22 10.18
CA THR A 179 -14.03 1.80 8.89
C THR A 179 -13.02 1.61 7.76
N THR A 180 -11.75 1.31 8.07
CA THR A 180 -10.68 1.05 7.09
C THR A 180 -9.99 -0.29 7.38
N TYR A 181 -9.16 -0.75 6.42
CA TYR A 181 -8.45 -2.03 6.53
C TYR A 181 -7.64 -2.17 7.83
N GLY A 182 -7.70 -3.35 8.45
CA GLY A 182 -7.21 -3.59 9.81
C GLY A 182 -5.71 -3.42 10.01
N ALA A 183 -4.92 -3.74 8.99
CA ALA A 183 -3.45 -3.67 9.07
C ALA A 183 -2.88 -2.26 8.85
N GLY A 184 -3.72 -1.27 8.52
CA GLY A 184 -3.29 0.06 8.09
C GLY A 184 -3.42 0.25 6.59
N ARG A 185 -2.92 1.39 6.11
CA ARG A 185 -3.00 1.81 4.71
C ARG A 185 -1.66 2.28 4.20
N PHE A 186 -1.52 2.25 2.88
CA PHE A 186 -0.32 2.69 2.18
C PHE A 186 -0.57 4.06 1.54
N LEU A 187 0.47 4.86 1.44
CA LEU A 187 0.44 6.15 0.75
C LEU A 187 1.77 6.35 0.02
N PHE A 188 1.72 6.53 -1.30
CA PHE A 188 2.89 7.02 -2.03
C PHE A 188 3.10 8.50 -1.73
N VAL A 189 4.30 8.84 -1.28
CA VAL A 189 4.68 10.22 -0.93
C VAL A 189 5.03 10.97 -2.21
N ARG A 190 4.36 12.11 -2.44
CA ARG A 190 4.61 12.94 -3.62
C ARG A 190 5.78 13.88 -3.36
N ARG A 191 6.84 13.75 -4.17
CA ARG A 191 7.94 14.72 -4.21
C ARG A 191 7.46 16.04 -4.81
N THR A 192 8.02 17.15 -4.34
CA THR A 192 7.84 18.47 -4.95
C THR A 192 9.10 18.89 -5.70
N ASP A 193 9.05 20.03 -6.39
CA ASP A 193 10.24 20.63 -7.00
C ASP A 193 11.28 21.10 -5.95
N ASP A 194 10.85 21.28 -4.70
CA ASP A 194 11.73 21.47 -3.56
C ASP A 194 12.09 20.12 -2.93
N GLU A 195 13.37 19.77 -2.97
CA GLU A 195 13.91 18.50 -2.46
C GLU A 195 13.65 18.28 -0.96
N ASN A 196 13.43 19.35 -0.20
CA ASN A 196 13.17 19.31 1.24
C ASN A 196 11.68 19.35 1.58
N ARG A 197 10.79 19.28 0.57
CA ARG A 197 9.34 19.29 0.76
C ARG A 197 8.69 18.11 0.04
N VAL A 198 7.72 17.52 0.72
CA VAL A 198 6.88 16.45 0.17
C VAL A 198 5.42 16.73 0.49
N VAL A 199 4.53 16.16 -0.32
CA VAL A 199 3.09 16.18 -0.09
C VAL A 199 2.60 14.79 0.27
N LEU A 200 1.86 14.71 1.38
CA LEU A 200 1.13 13.56 1.85
C LEU A 200 -0.35 13.77 1.51
N ASP A 201 -0.78 13.27 0.36
CA ASP A 201 -2.18 13.31 -0.06
C ASP A 201 -2.92 12.06 0.43
N PHE A 202 -3.49 12.13 1.64
CA PHE A 202 -4.20 10.99 2.23
C PHE A 202 -5.50 10.64 1.50
N ASN A 203 -6.01 11.48 0.58
CA ASN A 203 -7.12 11.09 -0.30
C ASN A 203 -6.75 9.96 -1.27
N ARG A 204 -5.44 9.76 -1.49
CA ARG A 204 -4.87 8.67 -2.29
C ARG A 204 -4.27 7.56 -1.42
N ALA A 205 -4.53 7.56 -0.11
CA ALA A 205 -4.19 6.43 0.74
C ALA A 205 -5.00 5.20 0.30
N PHE A 206 -4.36 4.05 0.19
CA PHE A 206 -4.95 2.84 -0.39
C PHE A 206 -4.80 1.62 0.51
N VAL A 207 -5.73 0.68 0.36
CA VAL A 207 -5.69 -0.65 0.97
C VAL A 207 -4.48 -1.38 0.38
N PRO A 208 -3.58 -1.92 1.23
CA PRO A 208 -2.39 -2.62 0.76
C PRO A 208 -2.75 -3.90 0.00
N PRO A 209 -1.82 -4.48 -0.79
CA PRO A 209 -2.07 -5.70 -1.55
C PRO A 209 -2.62 -6.88 -0.73
N CYS A 210 -2.19 -7.03 0.53
CA CYS A 210 -2.70 -8.06 1.43
C CYS A 210 -4.19 -7.93 1.78
N GLY A 211 -4.81 -6.76 1.55
CA GLY A 211 -6.26 -6.59 1.67
C GLY A 211 -7.05 -7.19 0.49
N PHE A 212 -6.38 -7.73 -0.53
CA PHE A 212 -6.99 -8.34 -1.71
C PHE A 212 -6.51 -9.76 -2.01
N SER A 213 -5.43 -10.20 -1.36
CA SER A 213 -4.91 -11.56 -1.51
C SER A 213 -4.00 -11.95 -0.34
N ASP A 214 -4.21 -13.15 0.18
CA ASP A 214 -3.40 -13.75 1.23
C ASP A 214 -1.95 -14.08 0.81
N GLN A 215 -1.68 -14.00 -0.48
CA GLN A 215 -0.37 -14.34 -1.02
C GLN A 215 0.65 -13.19 -0.81
N TYR A 216 0.19 -12.04 -0.30
CA TYR A 216 1.05 -10.95 0.12
C TYR A 216 1.39 -11.04 1.61
N ASN A 217 2.65 -10.70 1.92
CA ASN A 217 3.11 -10.48 3.28
C ASN A 217 3.53 -9.02 3.39
N CYS A 218 2.57 -8.16 3.75
CA CYS A 218 2.76 -6.71 3.77
C CYS A 218 3.36 -6.23 5.09
N PRO A 219 4.14 -5.13 5.06
CA PRO A 219 4.59 -4.44 6.26
C PRO A 219 3.41 -3.81 7.02
N MET A 220 3.54 -3.78 8.35
CA MET A 220 2.68 -3.10 9.30
C MET A 220 3.22 -1.72 9.61
N PRO A 221 2.37 -0.73 9.93
CA PRO A 221 2.81 0.61 10.26
C PRO A 221 3.66 0.61 11.53
N PRO A 222 4.90 1.12 11.49
CA PRO A 222 5.74 1.25 12.66
C PRO A 222 5.13 2.31 13.60
N ARG A 223 5.54 2.30 14.87
CA ARG A 223 4.89 3.12 15.91
C ARG A 223 4.83 4.61 15.57
N GLN A 224 5.89 5.15 14.98
CA GLN A 224 5.96 6.56 14.60
C GLN A 224 5.02 6.94 13.44
N ASN A 225 4.59 5.96 12.63
CA ASN A 225 3.62 6.17 11.54
C ASN A 225 2.16 5.95 11.99
N ARG A 226 1.89 5.87 13.30
CA ARG A 226 0.54 5.68 13.81
C ARG A 226 -0.02 7.03 14.26
N PHE A 227 -0.99 7.54 13.51
CA PHE A 227 -1.70 8.76 13.84
C PHE A 227 -2.58 8.54 15.07
N HIS A 228 -2.69 9.58 15.90
CA HIS A 228 -3.49 9.50 17.12
C HIS A 228 -4.98 9.79 16.86
N LEU A 229 -5.29 10.38 15.72
CA LEU A 229 -6.62 10.79 15.30
C LEU A 229 -7.06 10.07 14.02
N PRO A 230 -8.38 9.92 13.79
CA PRO A 230 -8.90 9.25 12.60
C PRO A 230 -8.49 9.97 11.31
N VAL A 231 -7.87 9.25 10.38
CA VAL A 231 -7.55 9.80 9.04
C VAL A 231 -8.70 9.46 8.09
N GLU A 232 -9.73 10.30 8.05
CA GLU A 232 -10.97 10.10 7.26
C GLU A 232 -10.83 10.53 5.79
N ALA A 233 -9.73 10.13 5.15
CA ALA A 233 -9.47 10.32 3.72
C ALA A 233 -8.94 9.02 3.10
N GLY A 234 -9.17 8.82 1.80
CA GLY A 234 -8.67 7.66 1.04
C GLY A 234 -9.55 6.41 1.11
N GLU A 235 -8.98 5.27 0.73
CA GLU A 235 -9.69 3.99 0.70
C GLU A 235 -10.06 3.48 2.10
N LYS A 236 -11.20 2.80 2.15
CA LYS A 236 -11.80 2.16 3.32
C LYS A 236 -11.60 0.65 3.25
N LEU A 237 -12.64 -0.08 2.84
CA LEU A 237 -12.66 -1.54 2.72
C LEU A 237 -13.02 -1.93 1.29
N PRO A 238 -12.44 -3.01 0.74
CA PRO A 238 -12.92 -3.60 -0.49
C PRO A 238 -14.31 -4.19 -0.26
N LEU A 239 -15.21 -3.96 -1.23
CA LEU A 239 -16.58 -4.46 -1.21
C LEU A 239 -16.75 -5.51 -2.30
N PHE A 240 -17.40 -6.60 -1.92
CA PHE A 240 -17.70 -7.72 -2.80
C PHE A 240 -19.21 -7.96 -2.85
N ARG A 241 -19.67 -8.48 -3.99
CA ARG A 241 -21.07 -8.79 -4.26
C ARG A 241 -21.41 -10.22 -3.84
N ASP A 242 -22.69 -10.54 -3.86
CA ASP A 242 -23.22 -11.91 -3.69
C ASP A 242 -22.84 -12.60 -2.37
N GLY A 243 -22.48 -11.81 -1.35
CA GLY A 243 -22.02 -12.35 -0.06
C GLY A 243 -20.65 -13.03 -0.14
N PHE A 244 -19.87 -12.77 -1.20
CA PHE A 244 -18.49 -13.24 -1.29
C PHE A 244 -17.69 -12.60 -0.17
N ASP A 245 -17.27 -13.42 0.78
CA ASP A 245 -16.36 -13.01 1.84
C ASP A 245 -14.95 -13.25 1.34
N ALA A 246 -14.30 -12.17 0.90
CA ALA A 246 -12.87 -12.17 0.66
C ALA A 246 -12.18 -12.24 2.03
N GLN A 247 -12.28 -13.39 2.71
CA GLN A 247 -11.54 -13.61 3.95
C GLN A 247 -10.06 -13.62 3.58
N HIS A 248 -9.40 -12.51 3.89
CA HIS A 248 -7.95 -12.34 3.96
C HIS A 248 -7.58 -12.05 5.41
#